data_AF-A0A6S5CJR6-F1
#
_entry.id   AF-A0A6S5CJR6-F1
#
_cell.length_a   1.000
_cell.length_b   1.000
_cell.length_c   1.000
_cell.angle_alpha   90.00
_cell.angle_beta   90.00
_cell.angle_gamma   90.00
#
_symmetry.space_group_name_H-M   'P 1'
#
loop_
_entity.id
_entity.type
_entity.pdbx_description
1 polymer ?
#
loop_
_entity_poly.entity_id
_entity_poly.type
_entity_poly.pdbx_seq_one_letter_code
_entity_poly.pdbx_strand_id
1 'polypeptide(L)'
;MESCAINEMALAEQLIARTPDHSLTLFDKGFYSLGLLHAWQTAGSERHWLLPLKKGTQYEVVRKLGRQDVLVQLKTSPQARKKWPQLPDTVEARLLTRSLNGKERQVLTSMVDPMRFPGADIVELYSHRWEIELGYREMKHSLQQHRLTLRSKKAAGIRQELWGVLLAYNLLRSQMVKMAASLKGYTASQLSFHMASVYLIHELSCMPYLSPGTIPKRVADLEKQAGQFVLPERRERSYPRCVKPRPQRYSVKKANKNNASQA
;
A
#
# COMPACT_ATOMS: atom_id res chain seq x y z
N MET A 1 -13.08 8.63 -22.18
CA MET A 1 -13.48 7.29 -21.69
C MET A 1 -12.36 6.35 -22.12
N GLU A 2 -11.22 6.36 -21.43
CA GLU A 2 -9.95 5.82 -22.01
C GLU A 2 -9.08 5.03 -21.02
N SER A 3 -9.54 4.78 -19.79
CA SER A 3 -8.66 4.31 -18.71
C SER A 3 -8.28 2.81 -18.77
N CYS A 4 -9.00 1.94 -19.48
CA CYS A 4 -8.62 0.52 -19.58
C CYS A 4 -7.55 0.21 -20.65
N ALA A 5 -7.23 1.17 -21.53
CA ALA A 5 -6.21 0.98 -22.57
C ALA A 5 -4.83 1.52 -22.16
N ILE A 6 -4.76 2.26 -21.05
CA ILE A 6 -3.55 2.97 -20.62
C ILE A 6 -2.82 2.13 -19.57
N ASN A 7 -1.54 1.86 -19.82
CA ASN A 7 -0.66 1.16 -18.90
C ASN A 7 -0.54 1.93 -17.57
N GLU A 8 -0.58 1.25 -16.42
CA GLU A 8 -0.39 1.85 -15.09
C GLU A 8 0.88 2.69 -14.98
N MET A 9 1.95 2.31 -15.68
CA MET A 9 3.20 3.09 -15.73
C MET A 9 2.97 4.46 -16.37
N ALA A 10 2.15 4.54 -17.43
CA ALA A 10 1.80 5.81 -18.05
C ALA A 10 0.88 6.67 -17.18
N LEU A 11 0.08 6.05 -16.31
CA LEU A 11 -0.67 6.79 -15.27
C LEU A 11 0.28 7.32 -14.18
N ALA A 12 1.27 6.54 -13.76
CA ALA A 12 2.27 6.98 -12.80
C ALA A 12 3.10 8.17 -13.32
N GLU A 13 3.43 8.20 -14.61
CA GLU A 13 4.12 9.33 -15.25
C GLU A 13 3.42 10.68 -14.99
N GLN A 14 2.08 10.70 -14.95
CA GLN A 14 1.30 11.92 -14.69
C GLN A 14 1.45 12.44 -13.25
N LEU A 15 1.92 11.60 -12.33
CA LEU A 15 2.10 11.94 -10.92
C LEU A 15 3.47 12.57 -10.63
N ILE A 16 4.43 12.48 -11.56
CA ILE A 16 5.78 13.04 -11.39
C ILE A 16 5.71 14.52 -11.02
N ALA A 17 4.93 15.30 -11.77
CA ALA A 17 4.81 16.75 -11.55
C ALA A 17 4.16 17.13 -10.20
N ARG A 18 3.37 16.22 -9.62
CA ARG A 18 2.62 16.46 -8.36
C ARG A 18 3.27 15.80 -7.14
N THR A 19 4.32 15.02 -7.35
CA THR A 19 5.03 14.39 -6.24
C THR A 19 5.72 15.47 -5.43
N PRO A 20 5.55 15.50 -4.09
CA PRO A 20 6.20 16.52 -3.26
C PRO A 20 7.72 16.32 -3.21
N ASP A 21 8.45 17.41 -2.98
CA ASP A 21 9.88 17.35 -2.67
C ASP A 21 10.12 16.72 -1.30
N HIS A 22 11.36 16.29 -1.04
CA HIS A 22 11.76 15.62 0.20
C HIS A 22 10.89 14.40 0.54
N SER A 23 10.59 13.60 -0.48
CA SER A 23 9.64 12.49 -0.36
C SER A 23 10.23 11.17 -0.85
N LEU A 24 9.75 10.07 -0.26
CA LEU A 24 10.05 8.72 -0.69
C LEU A 24 8.79 8.07 -1.27
N THR A 25 8.86 7.64 -2.52
CA THR A 25 7.79 6.89 -3.19
C THR A 25 8.08 5.38 -3.16
N LEU A 26 7.18 4.61 -2.55
CA LEU A 26 7.27 3.15 -2.48
C LEU A 26 6.56 2.50 -3.68
N PHE A 27 7.32 2.12 -4.69
CA PHE A 27 6.79 1.46 -5.89
C PHE A 27 6.69 -0.04 -5.73
N ASP A 28 5.69 -0.64 -6.38
CA ASP A 28 5.69 -2.08 -6.59
C ASP A 28 6.65 -2.48 -7.72
N LYS A 29 6.99 -3.77 -7.78
CA LYS A 29 7.83 -4.39 -8.81
C LYS A 29 7.31 -4.15 -10.24
N GLY A 30 6.00 -3.95 -10.42
CA GLY A 30 5.38 -3.59 -11.71
C GLY A 30 5.84 -2.26 -12.31
N PHE A 31 6.34 -1.33 -11.49
CA PHE A 31 6.77 0.01 -11.92
C PHE A 31 8.27 0.09 -12.25
N TYR A 32 8.95 -1.05 -12.40
CA TYR A 32 10.36 -1.06 -12.78
C TYR A 32 10.56 -0.52 -14.21
N SER A 33 10.92 0.76 -14.32
CA SER A 33 11.35 1.44 -15.54
C SER A 33 12.38 2.49 -15.18
N LEU A 34 13.61 2.34 -15.69
CA LEU A 34 14.69 3.28 -15.40
C LEU A 34 14.37 4.70 -15.89
N GLY A 35 13.61 4.83 -16.99
CA GLY A 35 13.13 6.13 -17.47
C GLY A 35 12.17 6.80 -16.49
N LEU A 36 11.18 6.06 -16.00
CA LEU A 36 10.22 6.57 -15.00
C LEU A 36 10.94 6.94 -13.71
N LEU A 37 11.77 6.04 -13.18
CA LEU A 37 12.47 6.22 -11.90
C LEU A 37 13.47 7.37 -11.96
N HIS A 38 14.21 7.51 -13.06
CA HIS A 38 15.11 8.64 -13.30
C HIS A 38 14.34 9.96 -13.38
N ALA A 39 13.25 10.01 -14.17
CA ALA A 39 12.42 11.20 -14.24
C ALA A 39 11.82 11.56 -12.87
N TRP A 40 11.40 10.56 -12.09
CA TRP A 40 10.83 10.75 -10.76
C TRP A 40 11.80 11.43 -9.79
N GLN A 41 13.06 10.97 -9.76
CA GLN A 41 14.07 11.51 -8.84
C GLN A 41 14.65 12.86 -9.30
N THR A 42 14.60 13.16 -10.60
CA THR A 42 15.20 14.39 -11.17
C THR A 42 14.22 15.55 -11.32
N ALA A 43 12.90 15.29 -11.27
CA ALA A 43 11.88 16.31 -11.47
C ALA A 43 11.71 17.31 -10.30
N GLY A 44 12.40 17.11 -9.16
CA GLY A 44 12.34 18.01 -8.02
C GLY A 44 13.45 17.73 -7.01
N SER A 45 13.34 18.32 -5.83
CA SER A 45 14.38 18.23 -4.80
C SER A 45 14.17 17.01 -3.92
N GLU A 46 15.20 16.16 -3.80
CA GLU A 46 15.22 15.01 -2.88
C GLU A 46 13.98 14.10 -3.02
N ARG A 47 13.56 13.86 -4.26
CA ARG A 47 12.54 12.87 -4.57
C ARG A 47 13.20 11.52 -4.73
N HIS A 48 12.81 10.59 -3.89
CA HIS A 48 13.38 9.26 -3.86
C HIS A 48 12.34 8.20 -4.18
N TRP A 49 12.82 7.06 -4.64
CA TRP A 49 12.01 5.88 -4.90
C TRP A 49 12.62 4.65 -4.24
N LEU A 50 11.77 3.68 -3.90
CA LEU A 50 12.13 2.39 -3.35
C LEU A 50 11.21 1.31 -3.91
N LEU A 51 11.78 0.21 -4.41
CA LEU A 51 11.02 -0.90 -4.99
C LEU A 51 11.73 -2.24 -4.86
N PRO A 52 11.03 -3.38 -4.96
CA PRO A 52 11.65 -4.70 -4.98
C PRO A 52 12.42 -4.90 -6.29
N LEU A 53 13.61 -5.48 -6.19
CA LEU A 53 14.39 -5.83 -7.37
C LEU A 53 13.57 -6.76 -8.30
N LYS A 54 13.51 -6.42 -9.59
CA LYS A 54 12.86 -7.27 -10.59
C LYS A 54 13.71 -8.52 -10.85
N LYS A 55 13.07 -9.68 -11.06
CA LYS A 55 13.80 -10.93 -11.30
C LYS A 55 14.54 -10.82 -12.64
N GLY A 56 15.81 -11.21 -12.68
CA GLY A 56 16.64 -11.14 -13.88
C GLY A 56 17.13 -9.72 -14.22
N THR A 57 17.01 -8.76 -13.29
CA THR A 57 17.62 -7.44 -13.47
C THR A 57 19.14 -7.59 -13.51
N GLN A 58 19.75 -7.10 -14.58
CA GLN A 58 21.20 -7.03 -14.73
C GLN A 58 21.69 -5.72 -14.14
N TYR A 59 22.75 -5.79 -13.35
CA TYR A 59 23.40 -4.64 -12.74
C TYR A 59 24.88 -4.93 -12.53
N GLU A 60 25.69 -3.88 -12.52
CA GLU A 60 27.11 -3.96 -12.20
C GLU A 60 27.32 -3.39 -10.79
N VAL A 61 28.10 -4.07 -9.95
CA VAL A 61 28.39 -3.59 -8.59
C VAL A 61 29.52 -2.57 -8.67
N VAL A 62 29.21 -1.32 -8.35
CA VAL A 62 30.18 -0.22 -8.34
C VAL A 62 30.99 -0.25 -7.04
N ARG A 63 30.30 -0.40 -5.91
CA ARG A 63 30.93 -0.36 -4.58
C ARG A 63 30.15 -1.21 -3.59
N LYS A 64 30.86 -1.94 -2.72
CA LYS A 64 30.26 -2.59 -1.55
C LYS A 64 30.28 -1.61 -0.37
N LEU A 65 29.10 -1.30 0.17
CA LEU A 65 28.93 -0.43 1.35
C LEU A 65 28.87 -1.28 2.63
N GLY A 66 28.40 -2.52 2.51
CA GLY A 66 28.38 -3.54 3.57
C GLY A 66 28.04 -4.92 3.01
N ARG A 67 27.84 -5.91 3.90
CA ARG A 67 27.56 -7.31 3.51
C ARG A 67 26.26 -7.45 2.70
N GLN A 68 25.27 -6.61 3.01
CA GLN A 68 23.92 -6.65 2.46
C GLN A 68 23.57 -5.35 1.73
N ASP A 69 24.56 -4.53 1.46
CA ASP A 69 24.40 -3.15 1.02
C ASP A 69 25.46 -2.82 -0.03
N VAL A 70 24.99 -2.61 -1.26
CA VAL A 70 25.87 -2.39 -2.41
C VAL A 70 25.32 -1.28 -3.29
N LEU A 71 26.23 -0.46 -3.79
CA LEU A 71 25.96 0.53 -4.82
C LEU A 71 26.09 -0.15 -6.18
N VAL A 72 25.06 -0.02 -7.00
CA VAL A 72 24.97 -0.70 -8.30
C VAL A 72 24.68 0.28 -9.42
N GLN A 73 25.12 -0.08 -10.61
CA GLN A 73 24.88 0.65 -11.84
C GLN A 73 23.99 -0.19 -12.76
N LEU A 74 22.94 0.45 -13.27
CA LEU A 74 21.90 -0.17 -14.11
C LEU A 74 22.02 0.41 -15.52
N LYS A 75 22.34 -0.44 -16.50
CA LYS A 75 22.39 -0.03 -17.91
C LYS A 75 20.97 0.22 -18.44
N THR A 76 20.79 1.36 -19.10
CA THR A 76 19.51 1.70 -19.73
C THR A 76 19.44 1.14 -21.15
N SER A 77 18.23 0.87 -21.63
CA SER A 77 18.03 0.38 -22.99
C SER A 77 17.85 1.54 -23.99
N PRO A 78 18.27 1.38 -25.26
CA PRO A 78 18.03 2.40 -26.29
C PRO A 78 16.55 2.75 -26.46
N GLN A 79 15.66 1.76 -26.32
CA GLN A 79 14.21 1.97 -26.37
C GLN A 79 13.72 2.86 -25.22
N ALA A 80 14.24 2.67 -24.00
CA ALA A 80 13.90 3.51 -22.86
C ALA A 80 14.39 4.94 -23.07
N ARG A 81 15.61 5.13 -23.59
CA ARG A 81 16.17 6.46 -23.91
C ARG A 81 15.41 7.16 -25.04
N LYS A 82 14.88 6.42 -26.02
CA LYS A 82 14.00 6.99 -27.06
C LYS A 82 12.69 7.53 -26.45
N LYS A 83 12.12 6.84 -25.46
CA LYS A 83 10.92 7.31 -24.73
C LYS A 83 11.26 8.45 -23.77
N TRP A 84 12.45 8.42 -23.16
CA TRP A 84 12.91 9.36 -22.14
C TRP A 84 14.24 9.98 -22.56
N PRO A 85 14.22 11.09 -23.33
CA PRO A 85 15.45 11.67 -23.88
C PRO A 85 16.49 12.11 -22.83
N GLN A 86 16.03 12.44 -21.62
CA GLN A 86 16.89 12.84 -20.50
C GLN A 86 17.45 11.66 -19.69
N LEU A 87 17.15 10.41 -20.08
CA LEU A 87 17.62 9.22 -19.38
C LEU A 87 19.09 8.94 -19.77
N PRO A 88 20.03 8.92 -18.81
CA PRO A 88 21.43 8.58 -19.08
C PRO A 88 21.62 7.12 -19.53
N ASP A 89 22.79 6.78 -20.06
CA ASP A 89 23.15 5.39 -20.43
C ASP A 89 23.17 4.45 -19.24
N THR A 90 23.44 4.98 -18.04
CA THR A 90 23.44 4.23 -16.79
C THR A 90 22.79 5.01 -15.68
N VAL A 91 22.06 4.32 -14.81
CA VAL A 91 21.48 4.89 -13.58
C VAL A 91 22.13 4.22 -12.38
N GLU A 92 22.64 5.00 -11.45
CA GLU A 92 23.14 4.50 -10.16
C GLU A 92 21.98 4.32 -9.18
N ALA A 93 22.03 3.23 -8.42
CA ALA A 93 21.06 2.94 -7.38
C ALA A 93 21.72 2.11 -6.26
N ARG A 94 21.14 2.14 -5.07
CA ARG A 94 21.56 1.30 -3.95
C ARG A 94 20.69 0.06 -3.88
N LEU A 95 21.34 -1.09 -3.72
CA LEU A 95 20.72 -2.40 -3.60
C LEU A 95 20.93 -2.94 -2.19
N LEU A 96 19.81 -3.16 -1.50
CA LEU A 96 19.79 -3.69 -0.14
C LEU A 96 19.19 -5.09 -0.13
N THR A 97 19.82 -6.01 0.58
CA THR A 97 19.42 -7.42 0.68
C THR A 97 19.06 -7.76 2.12
N ARG A 98 17.89 -8.35 2.35
CA ARG A 98 17.47 -8.86 3.67
C ARG A 98 16.94 -10.27 3.56
N SER A 99 17.35 -11.14 4.47
CA SER A 99 16.76 -12.47 4.61
C SER A 99 15.50 -12.37 5.46
N LEU A 100 14.35 -12.72 4.88
CA LEU A 100 13.06 -12.78 5.56
C LEU A 100 12.52 -14.21 5.45
N ASN A 101 12.34 -14.89 6.59
CA ASN A 101 11.84 -16.26 6.67
C ASN A 101 12.64 -17.24 5.77
N GLY A 102 13.98 -17.14 5.83
CA GLY A 102 14.91 -17.95 5.04
C GLY A 102 14.94 -17.63 3.54
N LYS A 103 14.30 -16.54 3.10
CA LYS A 103 14.31 -16.09 1.71
C LYS A 103 14.95 -14.72 1.60
N GLU A 104 15.93 -14.61 0.73
CA GLU A 104 16.52 -13.33 0.39
C GLU A 104 15.53 -12.47 -0.39
N ARG A 105 15.36 -11.23 0.08
CA ARG A 105 14.59 -10.18 -0.56
C ARG A 105 15.51 -9.02 -0.83
N GLN A 106 15.42 -8.48 -2.02
CA GLN A 106 16.25 -7.38 -2.46
C GLN A 106 15.37 -6.20 -2.83
N VAL A 107 15.76 -5.02 -2.38
CA VAL A 107 15.12 -3.75 -2.72
C VAL A 107 16.14 -2.81 -3.34
N LEU A 108 15.68 -1.99 -4.28
CA LEU A 108 16.46 -1.03 -5.03
C LEU A 108 15.94 0.37 -4.72
N THR A 109 16.85 1.32 -4.52
CA THR A 109 16.49 2.71 -4.21
C THR A 109 17.46 3.73 -4.79
N SER A 110 16.96 4.95 -5.03
CA SER A 110 17.76 6.14 -5.35
C SER A 110 18.51 6.73 -4.16
N MET A 111 18.23 6.28 -2.92
CA MET A 111 18.89 6.77 -1.71
C MET A 111 20.30 6.18 -1.57
N VAL A 112 21.25 6.76 -2.32
CA VAL A 112 22.62 6.24 -2.47
C VAL A 112 23.56 6.57 -1.30
N ASP A 113 23.25 7.61 -0.52
CA ASP A 113 24.07 8.01 0.64
C ASP A 113 23.79 7.11 1.87
N PRO A 114 24.74 6.23 2.28
CA PRO A 114 24.56 5.32 3.39
C PRO A 114 24.61 6.00 4.76
N MET A 115 25.24 7.17 4.87
CA MET A 115 25.32 7.90 6.15
C MET A 115 24.02 8.65 6.42
N ARG A 116 23.43 9.20 5.36
CA ARG A 116 22.13 9.88 5.44
C ARG A 116 20.95 8.91 5.54
N PHE A 117 21.02 7.78 4.84
CA PHE A 117 19.93 6.82 4.77
C PHE A 117 20.41 5.42 5.23
N PRO A 118 20.22 5.07 6.52
CA PRO A 118 20.63 3.77 7.02
C PRO A 118 19.92 2.62 6.30
N GLY A 119 20.68 1.57 5.92
CA GLY A 119 20.13 0.45 5.14
C GLY A 119 19.05 -0.34 5.88
N ALA A 120 19.14 -0.45 7.21
CA ALA A 120 18.14 -1.12 8.04
C ALA A 120 16.77 -0.45 7.93
N ASP A 121 16.74 0.88 8.07
CA ASP A 121 15.54 1.70 8.00
C ASP A 121 14.88 1.61 6.62
N ILE A 122 15.68 1.67 5.55
CA ILE A 122 15.15 1.56 4.17
C ILE A 122 14.43 0.22 3.96
N VAL A 123 15.02 -0.88 4.43
CA VAL A 123 14.39 -2.19 4.24
C VAL A 123 13.13 -2.33 5.09
N GLU A 124 13.12 -1.77 6.29
CA GLU A 124 11.92 -1.71 7.14
C GLU A 124 10.82 -0.86 6.48
N LEU A 125 11.16 0.29 5.91
CA LEU A 125 10.21 1.17 5.21
C LEU A 125 9.44 0.45 4.10
N TYR A 126 10.11 -0.43 3.34
CA TYR A 126 9.41 -1.17 2.28
C TYR A 126 8.31 -2.10 2.82
N SER A 127 8.40 -2.56 4.07
CA SER A 127 7.35 -3.39 4.68
C SER A 127 6.02 -2.63 4.81
N HIS A 128 6.07 -1.30 5.01
CA HIS A 128 4.89 -0.43 5.09
C HIS A 128 4.18 -0.24 3.75
N ARG A 129 4.76 -0.66 2.62
CA ARG A 129 4.07 -0.63 1.33
C ARG A 129 2.74 -1.39 1.35
N TRP A 130 2.63 -2.44 2.17
CA TRP A 130 1.39 -3.21 2.34
C TRP A 130 0.22 -2.38 2.91
N GLU A 131 0.47 -1.23 3.52
CA GLU A 131 -0.58 -0.36 4.06
C GLU A 131 -1.52 0.15 2.95
N ILE A 132 -1.04 0.32 1.71
CA ILE A 132 -1.92 0.70 0.59
C ILE A 132 -2.94 -0.40 0.27
N GLU A 133 -2.57 -1.67 0.44
CA GLU A 133 -3.48 -2.79 0.21
C GLU A 133 -4.53 -2.90 1.31
N LEU A 134 -4.16 -2.53 2.54
CA LEU A 134 -5.12 -2.39 3.62
C LEU A 134 -6.10 -1.23 3.32
N GLY A 135 -5.61 -0.09 2.85
CA GLY A 135 -6.44 1.03 2.40
C GLY A 135 -7.42 0.64 1.30
N TYR A 136 -6.98 -0.12 0.29
CA TYR A 136 -7.88 -0.68 -0.73
C TYR A 136 -8.93 -1.62 -0.13
N ARG A 137 -8.56 -2.44 0.85
CA ARG A 137 -9.52 -3.30 1.55
C ARG A 137 -10.54 -2.47 2.31
N GLU A 138 -10.12 -1.45 3.05
CA GLU A 138 -11.02 -0.59 3.82
C GLU A 138 -12.03 0.14 2.94
N MET A 139 -11.60 0.67 1.80
CA MET A 139 -12.50 1.28 0.82
C MET A 139 -13.50 0.27 0.25
N LYS A 140 -13.03 -0.92 -0.17
CA LYS A 140 -13.87 -1.94 -0.83
C LYS A 140 -14.76 -2.73 0.12
N HIS A 141 -14.32 -2.95 1.35
CA HIS A 141 -15.01 -3.79 2.32
C HIS A 141 -15.69 -2.97 3.41
N SER A 142 -14.95 -2.11 4.11
CA SER A 142 -15.49 -1.38 5.26
C SER A 142 -16.49 -0.30 4.83
N LEU A 143 -16.09 0.60 3.93
CA LEU A 143 -16.96 1.70 3.48
C LEU A 143 -18.14 1.21 2.63
N GLN A 144 -17.96 0.12 1.88
CA GLN A 144 -18.98 -0.44 1.01
C GLN A 144 -19.73 -1.63 1.64
N GLN A 145 -19.50 -1.96 2.90
CA GLN A 145 -20.14 -3.09 3.61
C GLN A 145 -20.08 -4.41 2.80
N HIS A 146 -18.93 -4.69 2.18
CA HIS A 146 -18.73 -5.85 1.29
C HIS A 146 -19.63 -5.89 0.04
N ARG A 147 -20.38 -4.82 -0.25
CA ARG A 147 -21.20 -4.66 -1.44
C ARG A 147 -20.44 -3.81 -2.45
N LEU A 148 -19.71 -4.46 -3.35
CA LEU A 148 -19.02 -3.83 -4.50
C LEU A 148 -20.02 -3.32 -5.58
N THR A 149 -21.12 -2.68 -5.17
CA THR A 149 -22.19 -2.23 -6.05
C THR A 149 -22.15 -0.72 -6.15
N LEU A 150 -21.47 -0.20 -7.18
CA LEU A 150 -21.69 1.14 -7.68
C LEU A 150 -23.08 1.17 -8.35
N ARG A 151 -23.87 2.21 -8.08
CA ARG A 151 -25.30 2.25 -8.40
C ARG A 151 -25.58 2.87 -9.78
N SER A 152 -24.75 3.80 -10.19
CA SER A 152 -24.90 4.52 -11.46
C SER A 152 -24.71 3.58 -12.64
N LYS A 153 -25.63 3.66 -13.59
CA LYS A 153 -25.52 3.00 -14.91
C LYS A 153 -24.74 3.84 -15.94
N LYS A 154 -24.30 5.06 -15.56
CA LYS A 154 -23.53 5.97 -16.42
C LYS A 154 -22.09 6.07 -15.93
N ALA A 155 -21.13 6.06 -16.85
CA ALA A 155 -19.70 6.14 -16.55
C ALA A 155 -19.32 7.40 -15.73
N ALA A 156 -19.97 8.54 -15.99
CA ALA A 156 -19.76 9.77 -15.21
C ALA A 156 -20.20 9.60 -13.74
N GLY A 157 -21.40 9.06 -13.51
CA GLY A 157 -21.89 8.79 -12.15
C GLY A 157 -21.05 7.74 -11.42
N ILE A 158 -20.54 6.73 -12.12
CA ILE A 158 -19.59 5.75 -11.55
C ILE A 158 -18.33 6.44 -11.03
N ARG A 159 -17.75 7.37 -11.81
CA ARG A 159 -16.59 8.15 -11.35
C ARG A 159 -16.93 9.01 -10.14
N GLN A 160 -18.11 9.64 -10.14
CA GLN A 160 -18.57 10.44 -9.01
C GLN A 160 -18.71 9.60 -7.73
N GLU A 161 -19.27 8.39 -7.83
CA GLU A 161 -19.36 7.47 -6.69
C GLU A 161 -17.98 7.06 -6.16
N LEU A 162 -17.04 6.75 -7.06
CA LEU A 162 -15.65 6.44 -6.66
C LEU A 162 -14.98 7.63 -5.96
N TRP A 163 -15.17 8.85 -6.46
CA TRP A 163 -14.69 10.06 -5.79
C TRP A 163 -15.35 10.25 -4.42
N GLY A 164 -16.64 9.96 -4.29
CA GLY A 164 -17.36 9.99 -3.02
C GLY A 164 -16.77 9.00 -2.00
N VAL A 165 -16.48 7.77 -2.42
CA VAL A 165 -15.82 6.75 -1.56
C VAL A 165 -14.43 7.22 -1.14
N LEU A 166 -13.63 7.78 -2.06
CA LEU A 166 -12.29 8.27 -1.75
C LEU A 166 -12.33 9.47 -0.79
N LEU A 167 -13.30 10.38 -0.97
CA LEU A 167 -13.51 11.51 -0.07
C LEU A 167 -13.88 11.03 1.34
N ALA A 168 -14.84 10.10 1.45
CA ALA A 168 -15.24 9.53 2.73
C ALA A 168 -14.07 8.81 3.43
N TYR A 169 -13.27 8.05 2.67
CA TYR A 169 -12.05 7.42 3.17
C TYR A 169 -11.06 8.44 3.74
N ASN A 170 -10.76 9.50 2.98
CA ASN A 170 -9.81 10.53 3.39
C ASN A 170 -10.30 11.34 4.59
N LEU A 171 -11.59 11.64 4.68
CA LEU A 171 -12.19 12.32 5.84
C LEU A 171 -12.05 11.46 7.09
N LEU A 172 -12.40 10.17 7.01
CA LEU A 172 -12.25 9.25 8.12
C LEU A 172 -10.78 9.08 8.53
N ARG A 173 -9.87 8.93 7.57
CA ARG A 173 -8.43 8.85 7.84
C ARG A 173 -7.89 10.12 8.48
N SER A 174 -8.32 11.30 8.02
CA SER A 174 -7.97 12.58 8.64
C SER A 174 -8.42 12.64 10.10
N GLN A 175 -9.63 12.19 10.41
CA GLN A 175 -10.11 12.11 11.79
C GLN A 175 -9.33 11.09 12.62
N MET A 176 -9.00 9.93 12.06
CA MET A 176 -8.15 8.92 12.73
C MET A 176 -6.74 9.45 13.02
N VAL A 177 -6.19 10.35 12.20
CA VAL A 177 -4.91 11.02 12.49
C VAL A 177 -5.03 11.91 13.72
N LYS A 178 -6.13 12.67 13.86
CA LYS A 178 -6.39 13.49 15.06
C LYS A 178 -6.58 12.62 16.30
N MET A 179 -7.32 11.52 16.17
CA MET A 179 -7.50 10.52 17.23
C MET A 179 -6.16 9.88 17.63
N ALA A 180 -5.30 9.54 16.67
CA ALA A 180 -3.99 8.97 16.97
C ALA A 180 -3.08 10.01 17.66
N ALA A 181 -3.17 11.29 17.27
CA ALA A 181 -2.40 12.37 17.89
C ALA A 181 -2.77 12.60 19.38
N SER A 182 -3.98 12.23 19.82
CA SER A 182 -4.35 12.26 21.25
C SER A 182 -3.76 11.08 22.05
N LEU A 183 -3.21 10.07 21.37
CA LEU A 183 -2.61 8.88 21.97
C LEU A 183 -1.08 8.93 21.87
N LYS A 184 -0.39 8.68 22.98
CA LYS A 184 1.07 8.64 22.99
C LYS A 184 1.61 7.40 22.29
N GLY A 185 2.36 7.58 21.20
CA GLY A 185 3.08 6.50 20.51
C GLY A 185 2.25 5.67 19.52
N TYR A 186 1.04 6.11 19.18
CA TYR A 186 0.19 5.44 18.19
C TYR A 186 0.08 6.22 16.89
N THR A 187 -0.05 5.48 15.80
CA THR A 187 -0.30 5.99 14.45
C THR A 187 -1.72 5.65 14.01
N ALA A 188 -2.26 6.40 13.04
CA ALA A 188 -3.61 6.15 12.54
C ALA A 188 -3.80 4.75 11.91
N SER A 189 -2.72 4.14 11.39
CA SER A 189 -2.73 2.75 10.89
C SER A 189 -2.89 1.70 11.97
N GLN A 190 -2.63 2.06 13.24
CA GLN A 190 -2.81 1.18 14.40
C GLN A 190 -4.20 1.32 15.05
N LEU A 191 -5.08 2.15 14.47
CA LEU A 191 -6.47 2.28 14.89
C LEU A 191 -7.39 1.48 13.96
N SER A 192 -8.47 0.92 14.52
CA SER A 192 -9.47 0.13 13.81
C SER A 192 -10.30 1.01 12.89
N PHE A 193 -10.00 0.98 11.59
CA PHE A 193 -10.76 1.71 10.58
C PHE A 193 -12.25 1.32 10.58
N HIS A 194 -12.56 0.04 10.76
CA HIS A 194 -13.94 -0.43 10.78
C HIS A 194 -14.72 0.18 11.96
N MET A 195 -14.17 0.09 13.18
CA MET A 195 -14.83 0.67 14.35
C MET A 195 -14.97 2.19 14.21
N ALA A 196 -13.92 2.88 13.74
CA ALA A 196 -13.95 4.32 13.50
C ALA A 196 -15.04 4.69 12.47
N SER A 197 -15.19 3.90 11.40
CA SER A 197 -16.23 4.12 10.38
C SER A 197 -17.65 3.95 10.94
N VAL A 198 -17.90 2.90 11.72
CA VAL A 198 -19.21 2.63 12.33
C VAL A 198 -19.58 3.74 13.31
N TYR A 199 -18.62 4.15 14.15
CA TYR A 199 -18.81 5.22 15.10
C TYR A 199 -19.06 6.57 14.41
N LEU A 200 -18.28 6.91 13.38
CA LEU A 200 -18.48 8.17 12.66
C LEU A 200 -19.85 8.22 11.96
N ILE A 201 -20.28 7.11 11.36
CA ILE A 201 -21.62 7.00 10.77
C ILE A 201 -22.71 7.19 11.84
N HIS A 202 -22.54 6.58 13.01
CA HIS A 202 -23.44 6.78 14.16
C HIS A 202 -23.51 8.27 14.56
N GLU A 203 -22.37 8.93 14.77
CA GLU A 203 -22.34 10.36 15.12
C GLU A 203 -23.02 11.23 14.06
N LEU A 204 -22.72 11.01 12.79
CA LEU A 204 -23.36 11.73 11.68
C LEU A 204 -24.87 11.48 11.62
N SER A 205 -25.34 10.27 11.97
CA SER A 205 -26.78 9.96 12.02
C SER A 205 -27.48 10.66 13.19
N CYS A 206 -26.77 10.92 14.28
CA CYS A 206 -27.29 11.63 15.45
C CYS A 206 -27.22 13.16 15.32
N MET A 207 -26.29 13.70 14.53
CA MET A 207 -26.08 15.15 14.40
C MET A 207 -27.34 15.99 14.10
N PRO A 208 -28.29 15.56 13.25
CA PRO A 208 -29.51 16.33 12.99
C PRO A 208 -30.39 16.56 14.23
N TYR A 209 -30.22 15.74 15.28
CA TYR A 209 -30.99 15.81 16.52
C TYR A 209 -30.25 16.57 17.64
N LEU A 210 -29.08 17.14 17.35
CA LEU A 210 -28.27 17.88 18.31
C LEU A 210 -28.36 19.38 18.06
N SER A 211 -28.25 20.17 19.14
CA SER A 211 -28.06 21.61 19.00
C SER A 211 -26.70 21.89 18.34
N PRO A 212 -26.60 22.86 17.40
CA PRO A 212 -25.34 23.16 16.72
C PRO A 212 -24.16 23.45 17.67
N GLY A 213 -24.42 24.07 18.82
CA GLY A 213 -23.40 24.33 19.85
C GLY A 213 -22.81 23.08 20.51
N THR A 214 -23.45 21.92 20.36
CA THR A 214 -22.97 20.64 20.94
C THR A 214 -22.02 19.90 19.99
N ILE A 215 -22.02 20.23 18.68
CA ILE A 215 -21.22 19.54 17.66
C ILE A 215 -19.71 19.56 17.99
N PRO A 216 -19.09 20.70 18.36
CA PRO A 216 -17.66 20.73 18.69
C PRO A 216 -17.30 19.80 19.84
N LYS A 217 -18.17 19.70 20.86
CA LYS A 217 -17.97 18.81 22.00
C LYS A 217 -17.98 17.35 21.56
N ARG A 218 -18.92 16.94 20.71
CA ARG A 218 -19.01 15.55 20.20
C ARG A 218 -17.78 15.16 19.39
N VAL A 219 -17.29 16.07 18.55
CA VAL A 219 -16.05 15.84 17.78
C VAL A 219 -14.85 15.68 18.71
N ALA A 220 -14.74 16.50 19.76
CA ALA A 220 -13.67 16.37 20.75
C ALA A 220 -13.78 15.06 21.57
N ASP A 221 -14.99 14.61 21.87
CA ASP A 221 -15.20 13.36 22.62
C ASP A 221 -14.77 12.13 21.80
N LEU A 222 -14.88 12.16 20.47
CA LEU A 222 -14.33 11.14 19.58
C LEU A 222 -12.80 11.00 19.73
N GLU A 223 -12.09 12.12 19.86
CA GLU A 223 -10.64 12.13 20.06
C GLU A 223 -10.25 11.60 21.44
N LYS A 224 -11.06 11.85 22.48
CA LYS A 224 -10.85 11.27 23.82
C LYS A 224 -11.08 9.76 23.85
N GLN A 225 -11.99 9.26 23.02
CA GLN A 225 -12.29 7.83 22.92
C GLN A 225 -11.31 7.06 22.02
N ALA A 226 -10.29 7.71 21.47
CA ALA A 226 -9.31 7.12 20.54
C ALA A 226 -8.72 5.79 21.02
N GLY A 227 -8.49 5.65 22.34
CA GLY A 227 -7.95 4.44 22.95
C GLY A 227 -8.80 3.18 22.70
N GLN A 228 -10.12 3.32 22.53
CA GLN A 228 -11.02 2.19 22.25
C GLN A 228 -10.84 1.62 20.84
N PHE A 229 -10.24 2.39 19.94
CA PHE A 229 -10.01 1.99 18.55
C PHE A 229 -8.64 1.35 18.36
N VAL A 230 -7.79 1.31 19.39
CA VAL A 230 -6.44 0.75 19.30
C VAL A 230 -6.52 -0.73 18.94
N LEU A 231 -5.83 -1.09 17.86
CA LEU A 231 -5.67 -2.48 17.46
C LEU A 231 -4.58 -3.16 18.30
N PRO A 232 -4.72 -4.46 18.58
CA PRO A 232 -3.63 -5.23 19.15
C PRO A 232 -2.44 -5.26 18.19
N GLU A 233 -1.27 -5.58 18.73
CA GLU A 233 -0.06 -5.73 17.93
C GLU A 233 -0.27 -6.73 16.77
N ARG A 234 0.25 -6.37 15.60
CA ARG A 234 0.04 -7.13 14.38
C ARG A 234 0.83 -8.44 14.46
N ARG A 235 0.10 -9.55 14.62
CA ARG A 235 0.67 -10.90 14.62
C ARG A 235 1.42 -11.18 13.31
N GLU A 236 2.56 -11.88 13.42
CA GLU A 236 3.24 -12.43 12.26
C GLU A 236 2.31 -13.43 11.54
N ARG A 237 2.09 -13.20 10.25
CA ARG A 237 1.25 -14.07 9.42
C ARG A 237 2.12 -15.04 8.64
N SER A 238 2.11 -16.31 9.04
CA SER A 238 2.65 -17.41 8.24
C SER A 238 1.51 -18.15 7.55
N TYR A 239 1.38 -17.97 6.24
CA TYR A 239 0.52 -18.81 5.41
C TYR A 239 1.43 -19.68 4.53
N PRO A 240 1.79 -20.90 4.95
CA PRO A 240 2.56 -21.79 4.10
C PRO A 240 1.82 -21.95 2.78
N ARG A 241 2.56 -21.86 1.67
CA ARG A 241 2.00 -22.11 0.33
C ARG A 241 1.75 -23.61 0.19
N CYS A 242 0.60 -24.06 0.71
CA CYS A 242 0.07 -25.39 0.52
C CYS A 242 -1.13 -25.33 -0.42
N VAL A 243 -1.37 -26.41 -1.15
CA VAL A 243 -2.64 -26.61 -1.86
C VAL A 243 -3.69 -26.81 -0.79
N LYS A 244 -4.54 -25.80 -0.57
CA LYS A 244 -5.69 -25.95 0.31
C LYS A 244 -6.66 -26.95 -0.35
N PRO A 245 -7.24 -27.88 0.41
CA PRO A 245 -8.29 -28.74 -0.13
C PRO A 245 -9.41 -27.85 -0.68
N ARG A 246 -9.95 -28.22 -1.84
CA ARG A 246 -11.12 -27.53 -2.40
C ARG A 246 -12.24 -27.60 -1.36
N PRO A 247 -12.90 -26.48 -1.01
CA PRO A 247 -14.03 -26.53 -0.10
C PRO A 247 -15.10 -27.46 -0.69
N GLN A 248 -15.37 -28.57 -0.01
CA GLN A 248 -16.44 -29.49 -0.40
C GLN A 248 -17.77 -28.92 0.07
N ARG A 249 -18.67 -28.69 -0.89
CA ARG A 249 -20.02 -28.18 -0.62
C ARG A 249 -20.90 -29.21 0.11
N TYR A 250 -20.53 -30.49 0.05
CA TYR A 250 -21.26 -31.61 0.62
C TYR A 250 -20.32 -32.50 1.43
N SER A 251 -20.84 -33.10 2.50
CA SER A 251 -20.11 -34.07 3.31
C SER A 251 -19.72 -35.29 2.48
N VAL A 252 -18.51 -35.81 2.72
CA VAL A 252 -18.07 -37.08 2.11
C VAL A 252 -18.97 -38.20 2.62
N LYS A 253 -19.63 -38.92 1.71
CA LYS A 253 -20.41 -40.10 2.04
C LYS A 253 -19.47 -41.15 2.64
N LYS A 254 -19.62 -41.46 3.94
CA LYS A 254 -18.90 -42.56 4.58
C LYS A 254 -19.37 -43.87 3.96
N ALA A 255 -18.46 -44.74 3.55
CA ALA A 255 -18.80 -46.10 3.16
C ALA A 255 -19.36 -46.82 4.40
N ASN A 256 -20.60 -47.31 4.33
CA ASN A 256 -21.12 -48.21 5.35
C ASN A 256 -20.31 -49.50 5.28
N LYS A 257 -19.55 -49.81 6.35
CA LYS A 257 -18.81 -51.08 6.51
C LYS A 257 -19.74 -52.27 6.82
N ASN A 258 -21.02 -52.19 6.50
CA ASN A 258 -21.97 -53.28 6.68
C ASN A 258 -22.54 -53.61 5.30
N ASN A 259 -21.91 -54.54 4.60
CA ASN A 259 -22.51 -55.45 3.61
C ASN A 259 -21.44 -56.47 3.16
N ALA A 260 -20.81 -57.11 4.13
CA ALA A 260 -19.98 -58.30 3.92
C ALA A 260 -20.39 -59.38 4.94
N SER A 261 -21.69 -59.61 5.10
CA SER A 261 -22.25 -60.79 5.78
C SER A 261 -23.74 -60.89 5.44
N GLN A 262 -24.07 -61.52 4.33
CA GLN A 262 -25.20 -62.44 4.23
C GLN A 262 -25.06 -63.21 2.91
N ALA A 263 -24.86 -64.51 3.09
CA ALA A 263 -24.83 -65.56 2.08
C ALA A 263 -26.20 -65.74 1.43
#